data_AF-A0A847CGH2-F1
#
_entry.id   AF-A0A847CGH2-F1
#
_cell.length_a   1.000
_cell.length_b   1.000
_cell.length_c   1.000
_cell.angle_alpha   90.00
_cell.angle_beta   90.00
_cell.angle_gamma   90.00
#
_symmetry.space_group_name_H-M   'P 1'
#
loop_
_entity.id
_entity.type
_entity.pdbx_description
1 polymer ?
#
loop_
_entity_poly.entity_id
_entity_poly.type
_entity_poly.pdbx_seq_one_letter_code
_entity_poly.pdbx_strand_id
1 'polypeptide(L)'
;NYGICIIISILIIIGGLGFTVITNFLSFLKSKKDKNNKHTLSLHSKIVLCMTFSLIGVGTILVFIFEYNSAFEGFSVSKKILSSFFQSVTLRTAGFETVPQADFSNASTFISYILMLIGGSPGSMAGGIKTTTLFLILCSAYKNPSDKDEPSVFHRDIPFDNIYKAVSIFVKGICFLCCAFLLLLISEQKSISAGLFTTSDLLFETISALGTVGLSKGITSSISFIGKIILIITMFAGRTGLTFIFINTGANKTKLNSLTDYPKEDVLVG
;
A
#
# COMPACT_ATOMS: atom_id res chain seq x y z
N ASN A 1 -17.86 -4.35 18.84
CA ASN A 1 -17.71 -3.61 20.11
C ASN A 1 -17.00 -2.29 19.80
N TYR A 2 -17.64 -1.14 20.03
CA TYR A 2 -17.12 0.15 19.56
C TYR A 2 -15.74 0.49 20.12
N GLY A 3 -15.50 0.21 21.41
CA GLY A 3 -14.22 0.53 22.06
C GLY A 3 -13.05 -0.24 21.47
N ILE A 4 -13.24 -1.54 21.19
CA ILE A 4 -12.21 -2.40 20.62
C ILE A 4 -11.82 -1.93 19.21
N CYS A 5 -12.81 -1.64 18.36
CA CYS A 5 -12.54 -1.15 17.00
C CYS A 5 -11.72 0.13 17.01
N ILE A 6 -12.07 1.09 17.87
CA ILE A 6 -11.35 2.38 17.97
C ILE A 6 -9.91 2.17 18.45
N ILE A 7 -9.71 1.38 19.51
CA ILE A 7 -8.37 1.13 20.07
C ILE A 7 -7.47 0.44 19.04
N ILE A 8 -7.99 -0.61 18.37
CA ILE A 8 -7.23 -1.33 17.35
C ILE A 8 -6.95 -0.41 16.16
N SER A 9 -7.92 0.37 15.68
CA SER A 9 -7.69 1.32 14.59
C SER A 9 -6.58 2.32 14.92
N ILE A 10 -6.54 2.85 16.15
CA ILE A 10 -5.47 3.76 16.58
C ILE A 10 -4.11 3.05 16.57
N LEU A 11 -4.03 1.82 17.08
CA LEU A 11 -2.80 1.01 17.08
C LEU A 11 -2.29 0.75 15.66
N ILE A 12 -3.19 0.40 14.74
CA ILE A 12 -2.87 0.15 13.33
C ILE A 12 -2.33 1.43 12.68
N ILE A 13 -3.00 2.56 12.91
CA ILE A 13 -2.58 3.85 12.34
C ILE A 13 -1.19 4.22 12.85
N ILE A 14 -0.95 4.13 14.16
CA ILE A 14 0.36 4.46 14.75
C ILE A 14 1.44 3.49 14.24
N GLY A 15 1.17 2.18 14.22
CA GLY A 15 2.11 1.17 13.74
C GLY A 15 2.45 1.30 12.25
N GLY A 16 1.50 1.79 11.44
CA GLY A 16 1.66 1.97 9.99
C GLY A 16 2.39 3.25 9.56
N LEU A 17 2.52 4.27 10.42
CA LEU A 17 3.17 5.55 10.09
C LEU A 17 4.70 5.46 9.98
N GLY A 18 5.31 4.47 10.63
CA GLY A 18 6.76 4.27 10.63
C GLY A 18 7.51 5.03 11.72
N PHE A 19 8.58 4.42 12.21
CA PHE A 19 9.31 4.90 13.40
C PHE A 19 9.86 6.33 13.23
N THR A 20 10.39 6.65 12.04
CA THR A 20 10.92 7.98 11.71
C THR A 20 9.86 9.07 11.79
N VAL A 21 8.61 8.75 11.43
CA VAL A 21 7.51 9.72 11.50
C VAL A 21 7.05 9.91 12.94
N ILE A 22 6.97 8.83 13.71
CA ILE A 22 6.62 8.88 15.13
C ILE A 22 7.62 9.73 15.91
N THR A 23 8.93 9.47 15.77
CA THR A 23 9.96 10.22 16.49
C THR A 23 9.98 11.69 16.09
N ASN A 24 9.84 12.00 14.81
CA ASN A 24 9.79 13.38 14.33
C ASN A 24 8.54 14.13 14.83
N PHE A 25 7.38 13.46 14.84
CA PHE A 25 6.14 14.03 15.35
C PHE A 25 6.20 14.26 16.86
N LEU A 26 6.79 13.34 17.62
CA LEU A 26 7.01 13.51 19.07
C LEU A 26 7.97 14.66 19.36
N SER A 27 9.06 14.80 18.61
CA SER A 27 9.98 15.94 18.73
C SER A 27 9.31 17.27 18.38
N PHE A 28 8.45 17.28 17.36
CA PHE A 28 7.62 18.44 17.01
C PHE A 28 6.63 18.83 18.13
N LEU A 29 5.97 17.86 18.76
CA LEU A 29 5.06 18.10 19.89
C LEU A 29 5.80 18.64 21.12
N LYS A 30 6.97 18.08 21.44
CA LYS A 30 7.82 18.56 22.53
C LYS A 30 8.33 19.98 22.29
N SER A 31 8.72 20.28 21.05
CA SER A 31 9.12 21.61 20.59
C SER A 31 8.01 22.66 20.75
N LYS A 32 6.74 22.30 20.56
CA LYS A 32 5.62 23.23 20.78
C LYS A 32 5.47 23.67 22.25
N LYS A 33 6.05 22.92 23.18
CA LYS A 33 6.07 23.21 24.62
C LYS A 33 7.27 24.05 25.05
N ASP A 34 8.32 24.11 24.22
CA ASP A 34 9.56 24.85 24.47
C ASP A 34 9.76 25.93 23.40
N LYS A 35 9.47 27.19 23.76
CA LYS A 35 9.45 28.34 22.82
C LYS A 35 10.80 28.58 22.11
N ASN A 36 11.90 28.01 22.61
CA ASN A 36 13.26 28.26 22.11
C ASN A 36 13.74 27.28 21.02
N ASN A 37 13.08 26.13 20.83
CA ASN A 37 13.48 25.15 19.83
C ASN A 37 12.34 24.86 18.87
N LYS A 38 12.23 25.59 17.74
CA LYS A 38 11.24 25.32 16.68
C LYS A 38 11.71 24.14 15.82
N HIS A 39 11.28 22.94 16.16
CA HIS A 39 11.39 21.80 15.25
C HIS A 39 10.25 21.88 14.23
N THR A 40 10.57 21.73 12.95
CA THR A 40 9.58 21.63 11.87
C THR A 40 9.43 20.17 11.44
N LEU A 41 8.21 19.74 11.09
CA LEU A 41 8.03 18.42 10.46
C LEU A 41 8.91 18.30 9.21
N SER A 42 9.59 17.15 9.07
CA SER A 42 10.34 16.84 7.86
C SER A 42 9.37 16.61 6.70
N LEU A 43 9.85 16.82 5.47
CA LEU A 43 9.08 16.57 4.25
C LEU A 43 8.54 15.12 4.22
N HIS A 44 9.37 14.15 4.61
CA HIS A 44 8.97 12.75 4.71
C HIS A 44 7.77 12.56 5.65
N SER A 45 7.82 13.13 6.86
CA SER A 45 6.73 13.04 7.82
C SER A 45 5.45 13.74 7.34
N LYS A 46 5.56 14.89 6.67
CA LYS A 46 4.41 15.58 6.07
C LYS A 46 3.72 14.74 5.00
N ILE A 47 4.50 14.16 4.08
CA ILE A 47 4.00 13.29 3.02
C ILE A 47 3.29 12.07 3.60
N VAL A 48 3.93 11.38 4.55
CA VAL A 48 3.39 10.16 5.16
C VAL A 48 2.06 10.43 5.88
N LEU A 49 1.98 11.52 6.67
CA LEU A 49 0.76 11.88 7.36
C LEU A 49 -0.34 12.27 6.37
N CYS A 50 -0.04 13.12 5.39
CA CYS A 50 -0.99 13.54 4.37
C CYS A 50 -1.57 12.34 3.61
N MET A 51 -0.71 11.44 3.12
CA MET A 51 -1.14 10.24 2.41
C MET A 51 -1.96 9.31 3.29
N THR A 52 -1.51 9.04 4.52
CA THR A 52 -2.21 8.14 5.44
C THR A 52 -3.63 8.64 5.75
N PHE A 53 -3.78 9.92 6.10
CA PHE A 53 -5.11 10.47 6.39
C PHE A 53 -5.99 10.55 5.14
N SER A 54 -5.41 10.89 3.98
CA SER A 54 -6.16 10.94 2.72
C SER A 54 -6.66 9.56 2.31
N LEU A 55 -5.83 8.52 2.38
CA LEU A 55 -6.23 7.14 2.05
C LEU A 55 -7.30 6.62 3.01
N ILE A 56 -7.16 6.85 4.31
CA ILE A 56 -8.17 6.43 5.30
C ILE A 56 -9.48 7.19 5.05
N GLY A 57 -9.42 8.50 4.81
CA GLY A 57 -10.60 9.33 4.56
C GLY A 57 -11.35 8.88 3.31
N VAL A 58 -10.64 8.77 2.18
CA VAL A 58 -11.22 8.33 0.90
C VAL A 58 -11.74 6.90 1.00
N GLY A 59 -10.98 5.97 1.58
CA GLY A 59 -11.42 4.59 1.76
C GLY A 59 -12.66 4.48 2.64
N THR A 60 -12.73 5.23 3.74
CA THR A 60 -13.90 5.26 4.62
C THR A 60 -15.14 5.75 3.88
N ILE A 61 -15.02 6.84 3.12
CA ILE A 61 -16.14 7.42 2.37
C ILE A 61 -16.64 6.43 1.30
N LEU A 62 -15.72 5.87 0.50
CA LEU A 62 -16.09 4.96 -0.58
C LEU A 62 -16.72 3.66 -0.07
N VAL A 63 -16.14 3.05 0.97
CA VAL A 63 -16.72 1.84 1.60
C VAL A 63 -18.09 2.16 2.20
N PHE A 64 -18.24 3.31 2.86
CA PHE A 64 -19.52 3.72 3.43
C PHE A 64 -20.60 3.84 2.36
N ILE A 65 -20.29 4.45 1.21
CA ILE A 65 -21.26 4.65 0.12
C ILE A 65 -21.66 3.31 -0.50
N PHE A 66 -20.71 2.43 -0.80
CA PHE A 66 -20.99 1.18 -1.51
C PHE A 66 -21.63 0.10 -0.64
N GLU A 67 -21.31 0.08 0.65
CA GLU A 67 -21.84 -0.93 1.57
C GLU A 67 -23.05 -0.43 2.38
N TYR A 68 -23.48 0.82 2.18
CA TYR A 68 -24.58 1.40 2.94
C TYR A 68 -25.85 0.52 2.90
N ASN A 69 -26.18 -0.01 1.73
CA ASN A 69 -27.35 -0.86 1.48
C ASN A 69 -26.98 -2.33 1.19
N SER A 70 -25.73 -2.72 1.44
CA SER A 70 -25.23 -4.07 1.13
C SER A 70 -24.78 -4.73 2.45
N ALA A 71 -23.47 -4.92 2.67
CA ALA A 71 -22.97 -5.61 3.87
C ALA A 71 -23.30 -4.90 5.20
N PHE A 72 -23.69 -3.62 5.17
CA PHE A 72 -24.11 -2.88 6.37
C PHE A 72 -25.63 -2.72 6.49
N GLU A 73 -26.42 -3.47 5.72
CA GLU A 73 -27.87 -3.48 5.87
C GLU A 73 -28.27 -3.87 7.32
N GLY A 74 -29.21 -3.14 7.91
CA GLY A 74 -29.62 -3.35 9.32
C GLY A 74 -28.70 -2.73 10.39
N PHE A 75 -27.55 -2.18 10.04
CA PHE A 75 -26.70 -1.46 10.99
C PHE A 75 -27.24 -0.06 11.29
N SER A 76 -27.13 0.39 12.54
CA SER A 76 -27.35 1.80 12.87
C SER A 76 -26.31 2.67 12.14
N VAL A 77 -26.67 3.90 11.79
CA VAL A 77 -25.77 4.82 11.06
C VAL A 77 -24.40 4.95 11.75
N SER A 78 -24.39 4.99 13.09
CA SER A 78 -23.16 5.00 13.89
C SER A 78 -22.27 3.76 13.67
N LYS A 79 -22.87 2.57 13.56
CA LYS A 79 -22.15 1.33 13.23
C LYS A 79 -21.65 1.34 11.80
N LYS A 80 -22.44 1.82 10.84
CA LYS A 80 -22.02 1.93 9.43
C LYS A 80 -20.76 2.78 9.30
N ILE A 81 -20.73 3.94 9.95
CA ILE A 81 -19.57 4.84 9.95
C ILE A 81 -18.35 4.14 10.58
N LEU A 82 -18.53 3.52 11.75
CA LEU A 82 -17.42 2.84 12.43
C LEU A 82 -16.89 1.65 11.61
N SER A 83 -17.77 0.82 11.05
CA SER A 83 -17.39 -0.34 10.23
C SER A 83 -16.68 0.10 8.95
N SER A 84 -17.14 1.17 8.30
CA SER A 84 -16.48 1.73 7.11
C SER A 84 -15.10 2.28 7.45
N PHE A 85 -14.98 2.99 8.57
CA PHE A 85 -13.71 3.51 9.06
C PHE A 85 -12.74 2.37 9.40
N PHE A 86 -13.23 1.37 10.14
CA PHE A 86 -12.43 0.23 10.53
C PHE A 86 -11.97 -0.57 9.30
N GLN A 87 -12.86 -0.77 8.32
CA GLN A 87 -12.53 -1.42 7.05
C GLN A 87 -11.41 -0.64 6.32
N SER A 88 -11.54 0.67 6.19
CA SER A 88 -10.49 1.48 5.55
C SER A 88 -9.15 1.43 6.30
N VAL A 89 -9.16 1.30 7.62
CA VAL A 89 -7.94 1.19 8.43
C VAL A 89 -7.31 -0.19 8.34
N THR A 90 -8.11 -1.27 8.39
CA THR A 90 -7.59 -2.65 8.40
C THR A 90 -6.97 -3.07 7.07
N LEU A 91 -7.48 -2.53 5.95
CA LEU A 91 -6.93 -2.74 4.61
C LEU A 91 -5.46 -2.30 4.51
N ARG A 92 -4.99 -1.41 5.41
CA ARG A 92 -3.58 -1.03 5.54
C ARG A 92 -2.81 -1.95 6.47
N THR A 93 -2.75 -3.21 6.09
CA THR A 93 -1.88 -4.25 6.67
C THR A 93 -2.14 -4.67 8.11
N ALA A 94 -3.41 -4.74 8.54
CA ALA A 94 -3.75 -5.17 9.90
C ALA A 94 -4.39 -6.55 9.98
N GLY A 95 -5.23 -6.91 9.01
CA GLY A 95 -5.82 -8.25 8.92
C GLY A 95 -6.98 -8.50 9.89
N PHE A 96 -7.44 -7.46 10.61
CA PHE A 96 -8.61 -7.59 11.48
C PHE A 96 -9.89 -7.43 10.68
N GLU A 97 -10.81 -8.36 10.88
CA GLU A 97 -12.09 -8.39 10.20
C GLU A 97 -13.21 -8.05 11.20
N THR A 98 -14.14 -7.18 10.79
CA THR A 98 -15.37 -6.87 11.56
C THR A 98 -16.63 -7.34 10.87
N VAL A 99 -16.59 -7.43 9.54
CA VAL A 99 -17.65 -7.94 8.67
C VAL A 99 -16.98 -8.89 7.68
N PRO A 100 -17.56 -10.07 7.39
CA PRO A 100 -17.00 -11.02 6.44
C PRO A 100 -16.64 -10.36 5.11
N GLN A 101 -15.39 -10.51 4.64
CA GLN A 101 -14.94 -9.92 3.38
C GLN A 101 -15.68 -10.50 2.16
N ALA A 102 -16.28 -11.69 2.32
CA ALA A 102 -17.11 -12.33 1.31
C ALA A 102 -18.43 -11.60 1.06
N ASP A 103 -18.94 -10.85 2.04
CA ASP A 103 -20.24 -10.16 1.97
C ASP A 103 -20.14 -8.79 1.28
N PHE A 104 -18.93 -8.29 1.04
CA PHE A 104 -18.71 -6.99 0.42
C PHE A 104 -19.06 -7.02 -1.08
N SER A 105 -19.63 -5.92 -1.56
CA SER A 105 -19.89 -5.70 -2.98
C SER A 105 -18.62 -5.78 -3.83
N ASN A 106 -18.79 -6.07 -5.12
CA ASN A 106 -17.67 -6.07 -6.08
C ASN A 106 -16.96 -4.71 -6.14
N ALA A 107 -17.70 -3.61 -5.99
CA ALA A 107 -17.15 -2.25 -5.98
C ALA A 107 -16.26 -2.01 -4.75
N SER A 108 -16.71 -2.39 -3.56
CA SER A 108 -15.92 -2.29 -2.34
C SER A 108 -14.72 -3.25 -2.32
N THR A 109 -14.89 -4.45 -2.88
CA THR A 109 -13.80 -5.40 -3.11
C THR A 109 -12.71 -4.80 -4.01
N PHE A 110 -13.11 -4.12 -5.10
CA PHE A 110 -12.16 -3.46 -5.99
C PHE A 110 -11.38 -2.32 -5.31
N ILE A 111 -12.04 -1.50 -4.50
CA ILE A 111 -11.35 -0.49 -3.69
C ILE A 111 -10.39 -1.15 -2.69
N SER A 112 -10.81 -2.27 -2.10
CA SER A 112 -9.98 -3.04 -1.18
C SER A 112 -8.69 -3.49 -1.87
N TYR A 113 -8.72 -3.92 -3.13
CA TYR A 113 -7.50 -4.24 -3.89
C TYR A 113 -6.51 -3.06 -3.94
N ILE A 114 -7.00 -1.86 -4.25
CA ILE A 114 -6.17 -0.66 -4.35
C ILE A 114 -5.59 -0.29 -2.98
N LEU A 115 -6.43 -0.27 -1.95
CA LEU A 115 -6.01 0.10 -0.59
C LEU A 115 -5.06 -0.93 0.04
N MET A 116 -5.21 -2.22 -0.27
CA MET A 116 -4.32 -3.29 0.19
C MET A 116 -2.96 -3.26 -0.51
N LEU A 117 -2.95 -2.95 -1.81
CA LEU A 117 -1.71 -2.82 -2.57
C LEU A 117 -0.86 -1.66 -2.03
N ILE A 118 -1.52 -0.57 -1.63
CA ILE A 118 -0.89 0.58 -0.98
C ILE A 118 -0.76 0.30 0.53
N GLY A 119 0.37 -0.30 0.90
CA GLY A 119 0.65 -0.65 2.28
C GLY A 119 0.99 0.56 3.17
N GLY A 120 1.73 0.31 4.24
CA GLY A 120 2.13 1.37 5.17
C GLY A 120 3.34 2.19 4.69
N SER A 121 3.84 3.05 5.57
CA SER A 121 4.94 3.96 5.26
C SER A 121 6.33 3.31 5.44
N PRO A 122 7.40 3.88 4.87
CA PRO A 122 8.76 3.38 5.11
C PRO A 122 9.12 3.38 6.61
N GLY A 123 9.87 2.37 7.06
CA GLY A 123 10.23 2.21 8.48
C GLY A 123 9.06 1.84 9.40
N SER A 124 7.94 1.36 8.84
CA SER A 124 6.79 0.82 9.57
C SER A 124 6.80 -0.71 9.63
N MET A 125 5.88 -1.25 10.42
CA MET A 125 5.62 -2.68 10.52
C MET A 125 4.63 -3.17 9.45
N ALA A 126 4.44 -2.45 8.34
CA ALA A 126 3.54 -2.81 7.25
C ALA A 126 4.32 -3.24 5.99
N GLY A 127 3.83 -4.22 5.23
CA GLY A 127 4.40 -4.61 3.94
C GLY A 127 3.81 -3.83 2.76
N GLY A 128 3.90 -4.41 1.56
CA GLY A 128 3.31 -3.87 0.33
C GLY A 128 4.05 -2.68 -0.29
N ILE A 129 3.40 -2.03 -1.26
CA ILE A 129 3.95 -0.84 -1.91
C ILE A 129 3.79 0.34 -0.96
N LYS A 130 4.90 1.01 -0.63
CA LYS A 130 4.91 2.07 0.37
C LYS A 130 4.12 3.30 -0.08
N THR A 131 3.46 3.96 0.86
CA THR A 131 2.70 5.20 0.60
C THR A 131 3.54 6.31 -0.05
N THR A 132 4.82 6.40 0.30
CA THR A 132 5.75 7.38 -0.29
C THR A 132 6.07 7.08 -1.74
N THR A 133 6.13 5.80 -2.13
CA THR A 133 6.34 5.39 -3.52
C THR A 133 5.19 5.87 -4.39
N LEU A 134 3.96 5.65 -3.93
CA LEU A 134 2.77 6.15 -4.63
C LEU A 134 2.77 7.68 -4.71
N PHE A 135 3.09 8.36 -3.61
CA PHE A 135 3.15 9.82 -3.59
C PHE A 135 4.11 10.38 -4.65
N LEU A 136 5.30 9.80 -4.77
CA LEU A 136 6.31 10.23 -5.76
C LEU A 136 5.83 10.00 -7.19
N ILE A 137 5.17 8.86 -7.45
CA ILE A 137 4.63 8.54 -8.77
C ILE A 137 3.50 9.51 -9.15
N LEU A 138 2.57 9.78 -8.22
CA LEU A 138 1.51 10.76 -8.43
C LEU A 138 2.10 12.15 -8.68
N CYS A 139 3.08 12.56 -7.89
CA CYS A 139 3.75 13.84 -8.07
C CYS A 139 4.41 13.96 -9.46
N SER A 140 5.05 12.89 -9.94
CA SER A 140 5.61 12.84 -11.29
C SER A 140 4.54 12.85 -12.38
N ALA A 141 3.38 12.24 -12.15
CA ALA A 141 2.29 12.16 -13.12
C ALA A 141 1.51 13.48 -13.24
N TYR A 142 1.37 14.23 -12.15
CA TYR A 142 0.69 15.53 -12.14
C TYR A 142 1.60 16.71 -12.48
N LYS A 143 2.92 16.50 -12.52
CA LYS A 143 3.87 17.53 -12.93
C LYS A 143 3.73 17.77 -14.44
N ASN A 144 3.70 19.04 -14.84
CA ASN A 144 3.65 19.41 -16.25
C ASN A 144 4.93 18.92 -16.98
N PRO A 145 4.80 18.23 -18.13
CA PRO A 145 5.95 17.74 -18.90
C PRO A 145 6.91 18.85 -19.36
N SER A 146 6.39 20.07 -19.52
CA SER A 146 7.18 21.24 -19.94
C SER A 146 8.09 21.80 -18.85
N ASP A 147 7.87 21.40 -17.60
CA ASP A 147 8.64 21.89 -16.47
C ASP A 147 9.91 21.04 -16.30
N LYS A 148 11.07 21.65 -16.53
CA LYS A 148 12.37 20.97 -16.48
C LYS A 148 12.92 20.81 -15.06
N ASP A 149 12.32 21.49 -14.08
CA ASP A 149 12.83 21.55 -12.71
C ASP A 149 12.40 20.33 -11.89
N GLU A 150 13.02 20.07 -10.75
CA GLU A 150 12.58 18.98 -9.87
C GLU A 150 11.16 19.26 -9.33
N PRO A 151 10.28 18.25 -9.17
CA PRO A 151 8.99 18.49 -8.55
C PRO A 151 9.17 19.00 -7.13
N SER A 152 8.59 20.18 -6.87
CA SER A 152 8.62 20.81 -5.56
C SER A 152 7.32 20.51 -4.79
N VAL A 153 7.46 20.00 -3.56
CA VAL A 153 6.34 19.69 -2.67
C VAL A 153 6.65 20.25 -1.29
N PHE A 154 5.68 20.93 -0.67
CA PHE A 154 5.87 21.58 0.63
C PHE A 154 7.09 22.52 0.65
N HIS A 155 7.34 23.20 -0.46
CA HIS A 155 8.44 24.16 -0.66
C HIS A 155 9.84 23.50 -0.58
N ARG A 156 9.95 22.26 -1.05
CA ARG A 156 11.21 21.51 -1.14
C ARG A 156 11.19 20.63 -2.37
N ASP A 157 12.33 20.53 -3.01
CA ASP A 157 12.50 19.77 -4.24
C ASP A 157 12.72 18.29 -3.95
N ILE A 158 12.22 17.45 -4.85
CA ILE A 158 12.35 16.00 -4.80
C ILE A 158 13.29 15.56 -5.91
N PRO A 159 14.46 14.98 -5.57
CA PRO A 159 15.42 14.52 -6.57
C PRO A 159 14.82 13.50 -7.54
N PHE A 160 15.10 13.64 -8.84
CA PHE A 160 14.64 12.70 -9.87
C PHE A 160 15.05 11.26 -9.58
N ASP A 161 16.22 11.03 -9.00
CA ASP A 161 16.69 9.71 -8.57
C ASP A 161 15.68 8.99 -7.65
N ASN A 162 15.00 9.73 -6.78
CA ASN A 162 14.00 9.16 -5.88
C ASN A 162 12.72 8.78 -6.63
N ILE A 163 12.36 9.56 -7.66
CA ILE A 163 11.21 9.28 -8.53
C ILE A 163 11.47 8.03 -9.36
N TYR A 164 12.63 7.93 -10.02
CA TYR A 164 13.01 6.74 -10.79
C TYR A 164 13.05 5.48 -9.93
N LYS A 165 13.60 5.58 -8.71
CA LYS A 165 13.56 4.48 -7.73
C LYS A 165 12.13 4.10 -7.39
N ALA A 166 11.25 5.07 -7.13
CA ALA A 166 9.85 4.82 -6.80
C ALA A 166 9.10 4.11 -7.95
N VAL A 167 9.25 4.62 -9.18
CA VAL A 167 8.67 4.00 -10.39
C VAL A 167 9.20 2.57 -10.58
N SER A 168 10.52 2.36 -10.43
CA SER A 168 11.13 1.03 -10.57
C SER A 168 10.56 0.03 -9.55
N ILE A 169 10.42 0.45 -8.28
CA ILE A 169 9.85 -0.40 -7.23
C ILE A 169 8.40 -0.74 -7.53
N PHE A 170 7.61 0.23 -7.99
CA PHE A 170 6.20 0.06 -8.32
C PHE A 170 5.99 -0.91 -9.48
N VAL A 171 6.68 -0.70 -10.60
CA VAL A 171 6.59 -1.57 -11.79
C VAL A 171 7.01 -2.99 -11.45
N LYS A 172 8.14 -3.17 -10.74
CA LYS A 172 8.59 -4.49 -10.31
C LYS A 172 7.59 -5.18 -9.38
N GLY A 173 6.96 -4.41 -8.48
CA GLY A 173 5.92 -4.91 -7.59
C GLY A 173 4.68 -5.40 -8.33
N ILE A 174 4.22 -4.64 -9.32
CA ILE A 174 3.08 -5.04 -10.16
C ILE A 174 3.43 -6.25 -11.01
N CYS A 175 4.60 -6.29 -11.65
CA CYS A 175 5.05 -7.46 -12.40
C CYS A 175 5.07 -8.71 -11.51
N PHE A 176 5.61 -8.61 -10.30
CA PHE A 176 5.63 -9.71 -9.35
C PHE A 176 4.21 -10.15 -8.93
N LEU A 177 3.31 -9.20 -8.65
CA LEU A 177 1.91 -9.48 -8.33
C LEU A 177 1.23 -10.25 -9.46
N CYS A 178 1.38 -9.78 -10.71
CA CYS A 178 0.80 -10.42 -11.89
C CYS A 178 1.34 -11.84 -12.07
N CYS A 179 2.65 -12.05 -11.93
CA CYS A 179 3.25 -13.37 -12.00
C CYS A 179 2.72 -14.31 -10.90
N ALA A 180 2.67 -13.84 -9.65
CA ALA A 180 2.16 -14.63 -8.53
C ALA A 180 0.68 -15.01 -8.74
N PHE A 181 -0.14 -14.06 -9.19
CA PHE A 181 -1.55 -14.29 -9.48
C PHE A 181 -1.74 -15.31 -10.61
N LEU A 182 -0.98 -15.19 -11.70
CA LEU A 182 -1.02 -16.15 -12.81
C LEU A 182 -0.62 -17.56 -12.37
N LEU A 183 0.44 -17.70 -11.57
CA LEU A 183 0.84 -19.01 -11.03
C LEU A 183 -0.24 -19.60 -10.12
N LEU A 184 -0.89 -18.76 -9.32
CA LEU A 184 -1.97 -19.19 -8.43
C LEU A 184 -3.20 -19.64 -9.24
N LEU A 185 -3.58 -18.92 -10.30
CA LEU A 185 -4.64 -19.34 -11.22
C LEU A 185 -4.36 -20.70 -11.85
N ILE A 186 -3.11 -20.94 -12.30
CA ILE A 186 -2.71 -22.24 -12.86
C ILE A 186 -2.80 -23.34 -11.79
N SER A 187 -2.36 -23.07 -10.57
CA SER A 187 -2.39 -24.03 -9.46
C SER A 187 -3.82 -24.39 -9.03
N GLU A 188 -4.74 -23.43 -9.03
CA GLU A 188 -6.12 -23.60 -8.55
C GLU A 188 -7.14 -23.85 -9.66
N GLN A 189 -6.70 -24.10 -10.90
CA GLN A 189 -7.58 -24.29 -12.07
C GLN A 189 -8.67 -25.35 -11.85
N LYS A 190 -8.36 -26.42 -11.10
CA LYS A 190 -9.33 -27.48 -10.75
C LYS A 190 -10.40 -26.97 -9.78
N SER A 191 -9.99 -26.21 -8.77
CA SER A 191 -10.87 -25.64 -7.76
C SER A 191 -11.81 -24.58 -8.36
N ILE A 192 -11.30 -23.77 -9.30
CA ILE A 192 -12.09 -22.79 -10.07
C ILE A 192 -13.11 -23.51 -10.95
N SER A 193 -12.69 -24.53 -11.71
CA SER A 193 -13.59 -25.30 -12.59
C SER A 193 -14.69 -26.04 -11.80
N ALA A 194 -14.42 -26.42 -10.56
CA ALA A 194 -15.38 -27.03 -9.65
C ALA A 194 -16.35 -26.01 -9.00
N GLY A 195 -16.20 -24.71 -9.26
CA GLY A 195 -17.02 -23.65 -8.68
C GLY A 195 -16.73 -23.38 -7.20
N LEU A 196 -15.61 -23.85 -6.66
CA LEU A 196 -15.25 -23.67 -5.25
C LEU A 196 -14.73 -22.25 -4.98
N PHE A 197 -14.03 -21.65 -5.95
CA PHE A 197 -13.43 -20.32 -5.85
C PHE A 197 -13.77 -19.48 -7.08
N THR A 198 -13.88 -18.16 -6.89
CA THR A 198 -13.88 -17.22 -8.01
C THR A 198 -12.49 -16.67 -8.27
N THR A 199 -12.25 -16.19 -9.50
CA THR A 199 -11.02 -15.47 -9.85
C THR A 199 -10.82 -14.22 -8.99
N SER A 200 -11.92 -13.58 -8.56
CA SER A 200 -11.88 -12.42 -7.66
C SER A 200 -11.34 -12.77 -6.27
N ASP A 201 -11.61 -13.99 -5.78
CA ASP A 201 -11.15 -14.44 -4.47
C ASP A 201 -9.65 -14.72 -4.51
N LEU A 202 -9.17 -15.36 -5.59
CA LEU A 202 -7.74 -15.59 -5.78
C LEU A 202 -6.96 -14.29 -5.93
N LEU A 203 -7.54 -13.30 -6.62
CA LEU A 203 -6.94 -11.98 -6.74
C LEU A 203 -6.87 -11.27 -5.37
N PHE A 204 -7.93 -11.39 -4.57
CA PHE A 204 -7.99 -10.86 -3.21
C PHE A 204 -6.89 -11.47 -2.33
N GLU A 205 -6.74 -12.80 -2.34
CA GLU A 205 -5.70 -13.50 -1.59
C GLU A 205 -4.30 -13.08 -2.05
N THR A 206 -4.07 -12.97 -3.36
CA THR A 206 -2.75 -12.61 -3.90
C THR A 206 -2.36 -11.19 -3.51
N ILE A 207 -3.29 -10.23 -3.62
CA ILE A 207 -3.06 -8.84 -3.22
C ILE A 207 -2.89 -8.73 -1.71
N SER A 208 -3.72 -9.43 -0.93
CA SER A 208 -3.59 -9.49 0.53
C SER A 208 -2.24 -10.08 0.94
N ALA A 209 -1.76 -11.13 0.27
CA ALA A 209 -0.46 -11.71 0.51
C ALA A 209 0.68 -10.72 0.19
N LEU A 210 0.65 -10.06 -0.97
CA LEU A 210 1.69 -9.09 -1.34
C LEU A 210 1.69 -7.86 -0.42
N GLY A 211 0.51 -7.36 -0.09
CA GLY A 211 0.34 -6.26 0.86
C GLY A 211 0.65 -6.67 2.30
N THR A 212 0.78 -7.97 2.58
CA THR A 212 0.83 -8.55 3.94
C THR A 212 -0.36 -8.07 4.78
N VAL A 213 -1.54 -8.06 4.17
CA VAL A 213 -2.76 -7.55 4.77
C VAL A 213 -3.37 -8.51 5.75
N GLY A 214 -3.42 -9.80 5.39
CA GLY A 214 -3.96 -10.84 6.27
C GLY A 214 -5.49 -10.91 6.29
N LEU A 215 -6.17 -10.14 5.43
CA LEU A 215 -7.59 -10.33 5.16
C LEU A 215 -7.78 -11.43 4.11
N SER A 216 -8.88 -12.17 4.23
CA SER A 216 -9.24 -13.26 3.32
C SER A 216 -10.74 -13.22 3.05
N LYS A 217 -11.16 -13.71 1.87
CA LYS A 217 -12.57 -14.02 1.60
C LYS A 217 -13.01 -15.39 2.14
N GLY A 218 -12.18 -16.03 2.96
CA GLY A 218 -12.47 -17.32 3.61
C GLY A 218 -11.88 -18.53 2.87
N ILE A 219 -11.14 -18.34 1.77
CA ILE A 219 -10.64 -19.44 0.94
C ILE A 219 -9.22 -19.90 1.31
N THR A 220 -8.47 -19.15 2.13
CA THR A 220 -7.03 -19.41 2.39
C THR A 220 -6.77 -20.83 2.93
N SER A 221 -7.67 -21.36 3.76
CA SER A 221 -7.55 -22.71 4.34
C SER A 221 -7.68 -23.81 3.28
N SER A 222 -8.54 -23.60 2.29
CA SER A 222 -8.86 -24.52 1.21
C SER A 222 -7.94 -24.46 -0.02
N ILE A 223 -6.97 -23.53 -0.04
CA ILE A 223 -5.97 -23.45 -1.12
C ILE A 223 -5.10 -24.71 -1.13
N SER A 224 -4.74 -25.17 -2.33
CA SER A 224 -3.87 -26.32 -2.56
C SER A 224 -2.48 -26.12 -1.92
N PHE A 225 -1.74 -27.22 -1.76
CA PHE A 225 -0.38 -27.16 -1.22
C PHE A 225 0.54 -26.25 -2.06
N ILE A 226 0.45 -26.34 -3.39
CA ILE A 226 1.25 -25.51 -4.31
C ILE A 226 0.82 -24.04 -4.22
N GLY A 227 -0.49 -23.77 -4.18
CA GLY A 227 -1.03 -22.41 -3.99
C GLY A 227 -0.57 -21.78 -2.68
N LYS A 228 -0.51 -22.54 -1.59
CA LYS A 228 0.02 -22.08 -0.29
C LYS A 228 1.50 -21.69 -0.38
N ILE A 229 2.32 -22.46 -1.09
CA ILE A 229 3.74 -22.11 -1.32
C ILE A 229 3.85 -20.78 -2.08
N ILE A 230 3.04 -20.58 -3.11
CA ILE A 230 3.02 -19.33 -3.89
C ILE A 230 2.65 -18.15 -2.98
N LEU A 231 1.62 -18.29 -2.14
CA LEU A 231 1.24 -17.25 -1.18
C LEU A 231 2.33 -16.97 -0.14
N ILE A 232 3.02 -17.99 0.37
CA ILE A 232 4.13 -17.83 1.32
C ILE A 232 5.26 -17.00 0.70
N ILE A 233 5.66 -17.32 -0.53
CA ILE A 233 6.69 -16.55 -1.27
C ILE A 233 6.21 -15.12 -1.50
N THR A 234 4.93 -14.95 -1.84
CA THR A 234 4.31 -13.64 -2.08
C THR A 234 4.29 -12.78 -0.81
N MET A 235 3.93 -13.36 0.34
CA MET A 235 3.96 -12.71 1.66
C MET A 235 5.39 -12.33 2.05
N PHE A 236 6.35 -13.23 1.83
CA PHE A 236 7.75 -12.96 2.13
C PHE A 236 8.31 -11.81 1.30
N ALA A 237 8.03 -11.78 -0.01
CA ALA A 237 8.42 -10.69 -0.90
C ALA A 237 7.74 -9.36 -0.53
N GLY A 238 6.45 -9.42 -0.18
CA GLY A 238 5.68 -8.27 0.30
C GLY A 238 6.24 -7.67 1.59
N ARG A 239 6.71 -8.53 2.52
CA ARG A 239 7.24 -8.10 3.83
C ARG A 239 8.66 -7.57 3.76
N THR A 240 9.55 -8.32 3.12
CA THR A 240 10.97 -7.95 2.99
C THR A 240 11.15 -6.71 2.13
N GLY A 241 10.13 -6.34 1.35
CA GLY A 241 10.13 -5.17 0.50
C GLY A 241 10.85 -5.48 -0.81
N LEU A 242 10.16 -5.22 -1.92
CA LEU A 242 10.68 -5.39 -3.28
C LEU A 242 12.06 -4.74 -3.45
N THR A 243 12.34 -3.66 -2.72
CA THR A 243 13.65 -3.01 -2.64
C THR A 243 14.79 -3.96 -2.27
N PHE A 244 14.64 -4.85 -1.30
CA PHE A 244 15.75 -5.75 -0.90
C PHE A 244 16.05 -6.82 -1.94
N ILE A 245 15.03 -7.28 -2.68
CA ILE A 245 15.19 -8.28 -3.76
C ILE A 245 15.98 -7.69 -4.94
N PHE A 246 15.85 -6.38 -5.20
CA PHE A 246 16.39 -5.75 -6.41
C PHE A 246 17.55 -4.77 -6.20
N ILE A 247 17.81 -4.30 -4.97
CA ILE A 247 18.93 -3.38 -4.69
C ILE A 247 20.29 -4.13 -4.74
N ASN A 248 20.30 -5.45 -4.52
CA ASN A 248 21.56 -6.20 -4.44
C ASN A 248 22.15 -6.62 -5.80
N THR A 249 21.62 -6.14 -6.93
CA THR A 249 22.18 -6.46 -8.27
C THR A 249 22.90 -5.27 -8.91
N GLY A 250 22.99 -4.12 -8.23
CA GLY A 250 23.61 -2.89 -8.79
C GLY A 250 24.74 -2.27 -7.98
N ALA A 251 24.96 -2.70 -6.73
CA ALA A 251 25.98 -2.13 -5.86
C ALA A 251 27.37 -2.72 -6.17
N ASN A 252 27.98 -2.25 -7.25
CA ASN A 252 29.42 -1.97 -7.40
C ASN A 252 29.82 -1.78 -8.87
N LYS A 253 29.02 -1.02 -9.64
CA LYS A 253 29.65 -0.20 -10.68
C LYS A 253 29.93 1.14 -10.02
N THR A 254 31.10 1.20 -9.37
CA THR A 254 31.81 2.45 -9.17
C THR A 254 31.61 3.32 -10.42
N LYS A 255 31.35 4.60 -10.23
CA LYS A 255 31.52 5.61 -11.28
C LYS A 255 32.96 5.53 -11.79
N LEU A 256 33.29 4.53 -12.62
CA LEU A 256 34.27 4.73 -13.65
C LEU A 256 33.61 5.78 -14.53
N ASN A 257 34.19 6.98 -14.54
CA ASN A 257 33.88 8.00 -15.52
C ASN A 257 33.67 7.31 -16.87
N SER A 258 32.44 7.31 -17.37
CA SER A 258 32.10 6.72 -18.66
C SER A 258 32.81 7.56 -19.73
N LEU A 259 34.01 7.13 -20.08
CA LEU A 259 34.74 7.62 -21.26
C LEU A 259 34.03 7.21 -22.57
N THR A 260 32.87 6.55 -22.46
CA THR A 260 32.01 6.10 -23.55
C THR A 260 30.55 6.19 -23.10
N ASP A 261 29.95 7.37 -23.16
CA ASP A 261 28.49 7.50 -23.15
C ASP A 261 27.96 7.08 -24.53
N TYR A 262 26.87 6.31 -24.54
CA TYR A 262 26.18 5.95 -25.78
C TYR A 262 25.43 7.18 -26.34
N PRO A 263 25.28 7.27 -27.68
CA PRO A 263 24.47 8.33 -28.28
C PRO A 263 23.04 8.27 -27.74
N LYS A 264 22.50 9.45 -27.38
CA LYS A 264 21.09 9.58 -26.97
C LYS A 264 20.24 9.56 -28.23
N GLU A 265 19.31 8.63 -28.30
CA GLU A 265 18.28 8.60 -29.33
C GLU A 265 16.92 8.91 -28.71
N ASP A 266 16.17 9.78 -29.38
CA ASP A 266 14.80 10.09 -28.99
C ASP A 266 13.92 8.90 -29.36
N VAL A 267 13.44 8.20 -28.34
CA VAL A 267 12.41 7.17 -28.51
C VAL A 267 11.06 7.86 -28.38
N LEU A 268 10.23 7.73 -29.41
CA LEU A 268 8.86 8.21 -29.38
C LEU A 268 8.10 7.50 -28.25
N VAL A 269 7.73 8.28 -27.25
CA VAL A 269 6.74 7.92 -26.23
C VAL A 269 5.54 8.84 -26.50
N GLY A 270 4.35 8.25 -26.56
CA GLY A 270 3.13 8.90 -27.09
C GLY A 270 2.77 10.25 -26.49
#